data_AF-A0A9D2GWB5-F1
#
_entry.id   AF-A0A9D2GWB5-F1
#
_cell.length_a   1.000
_cell.length_b   1.000
_cell.length_c   1.000
_cell.angle_alpha   90.00
_cell.angle_beta   90.00
_cell.angle_gamma   90.00
#
_symmetry.space_group_name_H-M   'P 1'
#
loop_
_entity.id
_entity.type
_entity.pdbx_description
1 polymer ?
#
loop_
_entity_poly.entity_id
_entity_poly.type
_entity_poly.pdbx_seq_one_letter_code
_entity_poly.pdbx_strand_id
1 'polypeptide(L)'
;ALIASGIATFVQCRRFGFIGTGLLCIQGTSFSFIGPIIAAGTTGGLALIFGSCMAAASVEMIISRLLKYTRKIITPLVSGIVVTLIGMSLIKVGITACGGGAAAQADGTFGSLRYVGLAALVLILILIFNRSSNRYLRMSSIVIGLATGYVVAWLMGMIDFGSVQSFGGVTVPHPFRFGLDISLSAVLALALIFVITAIEAYGDITANSMISGEPVEGEVFIRRASGGIFADGFNSMISGMLCAFPNSVFAQNNGMIQLTGVASRYVGYYIAGMLIVLGLFPAVGLVFSLMPEPVLGGATLLMFGTVAAAGIRIIAAQEMNRKATLVIAVSFSLGLSVELVPEILCQLPETLRNIFASGITTGGLTAIVANALIRIKE
;
A
#
# COMPACT_ATOMS: atom_id res chain seq x y z
N ALA A 1 13.54 -4.49 0.48
CA ALA A 1 12.44 -3.52 0.71
C ALA A 1 12.97 -2.13 1.07
N LEU A 2 13.57 -1.92 2.25
CA LEU A 2 14.00 -0.58 2.72
C LEU A 2 14.85 0.22 1.71
N ILE A 3 15.89 -0.40 1.15
CA ILE A 3 16.74 0.26 0.13
C ILE A 3 15.91 0.65 -1.10
N ALA A 4 15.07 -0.25 -1.59
CA ALA A 4 14.22 -0.01 -2.76
C ALA A 4 13.21 1.13 -2.49
N SER A 5 12.57 1.15 -1.32
CA SER A 5 11.66 2.24 -0.92
C SER A 5 12.39 3.57 -0.70
N GLY A 6 13.64 3.54 -0.24
CA GLY A 6 14.49 4.73 -0.14
C GLY A 6 14.84 5.32 -1.51
N ILE A 7 15.27 4.48 -2.46
CA ILE A 7 15.51 4.88 -3.85
C ILE A 7 14.21 5.42 -4.47
N ALA A 8 13.10 4.72 -4.28
CA ALA A 8 11.80 5.09 -4.79
C ALA A 8 11.36 6.48 -4.27
N THR A 9 11.45 6.69 -2.95
CA THR A 9 11.15 7.98 -2.32
C THR A 9 12.03 9.10 -2.85
N PHE A 10 13.33 8.85 -3.06
CA PHE A 10 14.24 9.84 -3.63
C PHE A 10 13.85 10.23 -5.06
N VAL A 11 13.57 9.25 -5.92
CA VAL A 11 13.14 9.47 -7.31
C VAL A 11 11.81 10.23 -7.36
N GLN A 12 10.87 9.90 -6.47
CA GLN A 12 9.57 10.57 -6.40
C GLN A 12 9.71 12.03 -5.96
N CYS A 13 10.53 12.31 -4.94
CA CYS A 13 10.73 13.64 -4.36
C CYS A 13 11.65 14.53 -5.22
N ARG A 14 12.61 13.96 -5.94
CA ARG A 14 13.57 14.68 -6.79
C ARG A 14 13.12 14.54 -8.24
N ARG A 15 12.23 15.44 -8.67
CA ARG A 15 11.72 15.45 -10.06
C ARG A 15 12.87 15.45 -11.08
N PHE A 16 13.08 14.34 -11.78
CA PHE A 16 14.05 14.16 -12.85
C PHE A 16 13.35 14.29 -14.21
N GLY A 17 13.22 15.53 -14.70
CA GLY A 17 12.58 15.80 -15.99
C GLY A 17 11.09 15.44 -16.01
N PHE A 18 10.76 14.25 -16.52
CA PHE A 18 9.41 13.69 -16.55
C PHE A 18 9.15 12.65 -15.44
N ILE A 19 10.13 12.29 -14.62
CA ILE A 19 10.02 11.30 -13.54
C ILE A 19 9.90 12.02 -12.20
N GLY A 20 8.95 11.61 -11.36
CA GLY A 20 8.74 12.13 -10.01
C GLY A 20 7.79 13.32 -9.93
N THR A 21 7.25 13.56 -8.73
CA THR A 21 6.28 14.63 -8.45
C THR A 21 6.98 15.94 -8.11
N GLY A 22 8.15 15.87 -7.47
CA GLY A 22 8.80 17.04 -6.87
C GLY A 22 8.12 17.53 -5.58
N LEU A 23 7.15 16.79 -5.06
CA LEU A 23 6.48 17.00 -3.78
C LEU A 23 7.04 16.03 -2.75
N LEU A 24 6.69 16.22 -1.47
CA LEU A 24 6.99 15.25 -0.42
C LEU A 24 6.07 14.04 -0.56
N CYS A 25 6.34 13.18 -1.53
CA CYS A 25 5.63 11.93 -1.77
C CYS A 25 6.55 10.77 -1.40
N ILE A 26 6.32 10.19 -0.22
CA ILE A 26 7.05 9.00 0.23
C ILE A 26 6.49 7.78 -0.49
N GLN A 27 7.38 6.91 -0.97
CA GLN A 27 7.00 5.65 -1.57
C GLN A 27 7.42 4.48 -0.70
N GLY A 28 6.59 3.45 -0.69
CA GLY A 28 6.92 2.17 -0.08
C GLY A 28 6.05 1.06 -0.66
N THR A 29 6.24 -0.15 -0.16
CA THR A 29 5.57 -1.33 -0.71
C THR A 29 4.05 -1.19 -0.64
N SER A 30 3.38 -1.34 -1.78
CA SER A 30 1.93 -1.20 -1.86
C SER A 30 1.22 -2.46 -1.39
N PHE A 31 0.20 -2.28 -0.55
CA PHE A 31 -0.61 -3.37 -0.02
C PHE A 31 -1.58 -3.95 -1.08
N SER A 32 -1.89 -3.18 -2.13
CA SER A 32 -2.76 -3.58 -3.23
C SER A 32 -2.26 -4.83 -3.96
N PHE A 33 -0.96 -5.14 -3.84
CA PHE A 33 -0.36 -6.30 -4.48
C PHE A 33 -0.34 -7.58 -3.63
N ILE A 34 -0.72 -7.56 -2.34
CA ILE A 34 -0.56 -8.73 -1.44
C ILE A 34 -1.23 -9.98 -2.02
N GLY A 35 -2.53 -9.92 -2.29
CA GLY A 35 -3.29 -11.07 -2.81
C GLY A 35 -2.73 -11.59 -4.15
N PRO A 36 -2.61 -10.72 -5.18
CA PRO A 36 -2.07 -11.10 -6.49
C PRO A 36 -0.65 -11.68 -6.44
N ILE A 37 0.23 -11.15 -5.58
CA ILE A 37 1.60 -11.66 -5.40
C ILE A 37 1.59 -13.03 -4.71
N ILE A 38 0.75 -13.24 -3.70
CA ILE A 38 0.60 -14.55 -3.06
C ILE A 38 0.16 -15.59 -4.10
N ALA A 39 -0.84 -15.27 -4.91
CA ALA A 39 -1.30 -16.15 -5.98
C ALA A 39 -0.20 -16.48 -7.00
N ALA A 40 0.55 -15.47 -7.47
CA ALA A 40 1.69 -15.70 -8.37
C ALA A 40 2.79 -16.55 -7.72
N GLY A 41 3.08 -16.30 -6.43
CA GLY A 41 4.06 -17.05 -5.65
C GLY A 41 3.71 -18.52 -5.47
N THR A 42 2.43 -18.83 -5.28
CA THR A 42 1.97 -20.24 -5.18
C THR A 42 2.13 -21.02 -6.49
N THR A 43 2.17 -20.34 -7.64
CA THR A 43 2.29 -21.00 -8.95
C THR A 43 3.74 -21.12 -9.42
N GLY A 44 4.56 -20.07 -9.26
CA GLY A 44 5.91 -20.02 -9.85
C GLY A 44 6.99 -19.43 -8.94
N GLY A 45 6.71 -19.29 -7.64
CA GLY A 45 7.68 -18.82 -6.66
C GLY A 45 8.12 -17.36 -6.86
N LEU A 46 9.26 -17.02 -6.24
CA LEU A 46 9.76 -15.64 -6.19
C LEU A 46 10.25 -15.12 -7.56
N ALA A 47 10.81 -15.99 -8.40
CA ALA A 47 11.27 -15.62 -9.74
C ALA A 47 10.10 -15.09 -10.60
N LEU A 48 8.96 -15.80 -10.54
CA LEU A 48 7.75 -15.42 -11.27
C LEU A 48 7.14 -14.13 -10.74
N ILE A 49 7.12 -13.95 -9.41
CA ILE A 49 6.65 -12.70 -8.78
C ILE A 49 7.45 -11.52 -9.31
N PHE A 50 8.78 -11.53 -9.15
CA PHE A 50 9.60 -10.36 -9.49
C PHE A 50 9.63 -10.11 -11.00
N GLY A 51 9.76 -11.15 -11.83
CA GLY A 51 9.74 -10.99 -13.28
C GLY A 51 8.41 -10.46 -13.80
N SER A 52 7.28 -11.01 -13.31
CA SER A 52 5.94 -10.55 -13.71
C SER A 52 5.61 -9.15 -13.20
N CYS A 53 6.01 -8.80 -11.96
CA CYS A 53 5.87 -7.45 -11.42
C CYS A 53 6.67 -6.42 -12.24
N MET A 54 7.92 -6.73 -12.62
CA MET A 54 8.74 -5.86 -13.45
C MET A 54 8.10 -5.60 -14.82
N ALA A 55 7.61 -6.65 -15.47
CA ALA A 55 6.92 -6.53 -16.75
C ALA A 55 5.61 -5.73 -16.62
N ALA A 56 4.80 -6.03 -15.61
CA ALA A 56 3.51 -5.38 -15.40
C ALA A 56 3.63 -3.90 -14.98
N ALA A 57 4.72 -3.50 -14.32
CA ALA A 57 4.98 -2.11 -13.95
C ALA A 57 5.07 -1.15 -15.18
N SER A 58 5.35 -1.70 -16.37
CA SER A 58 5.32 -0.93 -17.62
C SER A 58 3.93 -0.35 -17.93
N VAL A 59 2.86 -1.01 -17.50
CA VAL A 59 1.48 -0.54 -17.70
C VAL A 59 1.26 0.80 -17.01
N GLU A 60 1.73 0.95 -15.78
CA GLU A 60 1.62 2.20 -15.03
C GLU A 60 2.45 3.33 -15.69
N MET A 61 3.64 3.02 -16.18
CA MET A 61 4.47 3.96 -16.94
C MET A 61 3.78 4.43 -18.24
N ILE A 62 3.02 3.56 -18.91
CA ILE A 62 2.22 3.91 -20.08
C ILE A 62 1.04 4.81 -19.69
N ILE A 63 0.30 4.45 -18.63
CA ILE A 63 -0.84 5.22 -18.12
C ILE A 63 -0.44 6.64 -17.77
N SER A 64 0.74 6.81 -17.14
CA SER A 64 1.31 8.12 -16.85
C SER A 64 1.36 9.04 -18.08
N ARG A 65 1.75 8.52 -19.25
CA ARG A 65 1.86 9.32 -20.49
C ARG A 65 0.50 9.65 -21.09
N LEU A 66 -0.47 8.78 -20.85
CA LEU A 66 -1.84 8.93 -21.32
C LEU A 66 -2.72 9.71 -20.33
N LEU A 67 -2.21 10.13 -19.17
CA LEU A 67 -2.98 10.75 -18.09
C LEU A 67 -3.88 11.91 -18.55
N LYS A 68 -3.42 12.73 -19.52
CA LYS A 68 -4.21 13.80 -20.14
C LYS A 68 -5.54 13.30 -20.71
N TYR A 69 -5.54 12.10 -21.30
CA TYR A 69 -6.70 11.45 -21.89
C TYR A 69 -7.47 10.61 -20.85
N THR A 70 -6.78 10.04 -19.87
CA THR A 70 -7.37 9.19 -18.83
C THR A 70 -8.07 9.98 -17.71
N ARG A 71 -7.97 11.32 -17.67
CA ARG A 71 -8.63 12.18 -16.65
C ARG A 71 -10.16 12.04 -16.58
N LYS A 72 -10.79 11.57 -17.67
CA LYS A 72 -12.23 11.24 -17.68
C LYS A 72 -12.57 9.97 -16.89
N ILE A 73 -11.60 9.08 -16.72
CA ILE A 73 -11.73 7.80 -16.03
C ILE A 73 -11.17 7.91 -14.60
N ILE A 74 -9.99 8.50 -14.45
CA ILE A 74 -9.32 8.73 -13.18
C ILE A 74 -9.88 9.99 -12.53
N THR A 75 -11.06 9.88 -11.94
CA THR A 75 -11.70 10.96 -11.17
C THR A 75 -11.39 10.81 -9.68
N PRO A 76 -11.48 11.90 -8.89
CA PRO A 76 -11.35 11.81 -7.43
C PRO A 76 -12.35 10.83 -6.81
N LEU A 77 -13.56 10.71 -7.38
CA LEU A 77 -14.56 9.73 -6.96
C LEU A 77 -14.06 8.29 -7.11
N VAL A 78 -13.55 7.91 -8.28
CA VAL A 78 -13.01 6.56 -8.55
C VAL A 78 -11.80 6.29 -7.66
N SER A 79 -10.90 7.26 -7.53
CA SER A 79 -9.72 7.14 -6.67
C SER A 79 -10.09 6.95 -5.19
N GLY A 80 -11.03 7.74 -4.67
CA GLY A 80 -11.51 7.59 -3.31
C GLY A 80 -12.18 6.24 -3.06
N ILE A 81 -12.96 5.71 -4.02
CA ILE A 81 -13.56 4.36 -3.94
C ILE A 81 -12.45 3.29 -3.88
N VAL A 82 -11.46 3.36 -4.76
CA VAL A 82 -10.33 2.43 -4.80
C VAL A 82 -9.56 2.45 -3.48
N VAL A 83 -9.17 3.63 -2.98
CA VAL A 83 -8.45 3.76 -1.71
C VAL A 83 -9.27 3.23 -0.53
N THR A 84 -10.59 3.46 -0.54
CA THR A 84 -11.48 2.93 0.49
C THR A 84 -11.53 1.39 0.45
N LEU A 85 -11.65 0.81 -0.74
CA LEU A 85 -11.64 -0.64 -0.94
C LEU A 85 -10.31 -1.28 -0.52
N ILE A 86 -9.18 -0.65 -0.85
CA ILE A 86 -7.85 -1.10 -0.39
C ILE A 86 -7.83 -1.18 1.13
N GLY A 87 -8.22 -0.11 1.82
CA GLY A 87 -8.28 -0.08 3.28
C GLY A 87 -9.22 -1.17 3.83
N MET A 88 -10.43 -1.32 3.29
CA MET A 88 -11.42 -2.29 3.78
C MET A 88 -11.01 -3.75 3.52
N SER A 89 -10.50 -4.09 2.34
CA SER A 89 -10.05 -5.45 2.01
C SER A 89 -8.90 -5.89 2.93
N LEU A 90 -8.01 -4.97 3.29
CA LEU A 90 -6.85 -5.28 4.13
C LEU A 90 -7.19 -5.44 5.62
N ILE A 91 -8.35 -4.99 6.08
CA ILE A 91 -8.81 -5.22 7.47
C ILE A 91 -8.82 -6.72 7.78
N LYS A 92 -9.19 -7.57 6.82
CA LYS A 92 -9.16 -9.04 6.97
C LYS A 92 -7.74 -9.54 7.28
N VAL A 93 -6.74 -9.02 6.58
CA VAL A 93 -5.33 -9.36 6.82
C VAL A 93 -4.89 -8.89 8.21
N GLY A 94 -5.25 -7.65 8.58
CA GLY A 94 -4.94 -7.08 9.89
C GLY A 94 -5.54 -7.87 11.04
N ILE A 95 -6.83 -8.24 10.95
CA ILE A 95 -7.50 -9.00 12.02
C ILE A 95 -6.99 -10.45 12.11
N THR A 96 -6.64 -11.08 10.98
CA THR A 96 -5.98 -12.40 11.00
C THR A 96 -4.62 -12.32 11.70
N ALA A 97 -3.82 -11.28 11.46
CA ALA A 97 -2.57 -11.06 12.18
C ALA A 97 -2.79 -10.84 13.68
N CYS A 98 -3.81 -10.06 14.07
CA CYS A 98 -4.21 -9.89 15.48
C CYS A 98 -4.54 -11.22 16.17
N GLY A 99 -5.12 -12.17 15.43
CA GLY A 99 -5.47 -13.50 15.92
C GLY A 99 -4.28 -14.47 16.05
N GLY A 100 -3.06 -14.07 15.66
CA GLY A 100 -1.86 -14.92 15.69
C GLY A 100 -1.45 -15.50 14.34
N GLY A 101 -2.11 -15.11 13.26
CA GLY A 101 -1.69 -15.49 11.91
C GLY A 101 -2.03 -16.89 11.48
N ALA A 102 -1.46 -17.30 10.35
CA ALA A 102 -1.65 -18.64 9.78
C ALA A 102 -1.13 -19.75 10.70
N ALA A 103 -0.05 -19.50 11.44
CA ALA A 103 0.50 -20.46 12.40
C ALA A 103 -0.50 -20.75 13.54
N ALA A 104 -1.10 -19.71 14.12
CA ALA A 104 -2.12 -19.89 15.15
C ALA A 104 -3.40 -20.57 14.63
N GLN A 105 -3.76 -20.35 13.35
CA GLN A 105 -4.87 -21.07 12.71
C GLN A 105 -4.57 -22.57 12.56
N ALA A 106 -3.36 -22.92 12.14
CA ALA A 106 -2.94 -24.32 12.00
C ALA A 106 -2.92 -25.06 13.35
N ASP A 107 -2.45 -24.39 14.41
CA ASP A 107 -2.32 -24.98 15.74
C ASP A 107 -3.62 -24.89 16.58
N GLY A 108 -4.71 -24.35 16.02
CA GLY A 108 -5.99 -24.18 16.71
C GLY A 108 -5.98 -23.15 17.84
N THR A 109 -4.94 -22.32 17.94
CA THR A 109 -4.77 -21.27 18.97
C THR A 109 -5.16 -19.88 18.49
N PHE A 110 -5.74 -19.79 17.28
CA PHE A 110 -6.20 -18.54 16.69
C PHE A 110 -7.19 -17.82 17.59
N GLY A 111 -6.97 -16.53 17.79
CA GLY A 111 -7.84 -15.71 18.64
C GLY A 111 -7.66 -15.95 20.15
N SER A 112 -6.64 -16.70 20.57
CA SER A 112 -6.32 -16.84 22.00
C SER A 112 -6.10 -15.48 22.67
N LEU A 113 -6.40 -15.39 23.97
CA LEU A 113 -6.24 -14.15 24.75
C LEU A 113 -4.79 -13.63 24.69
N ARG A 114 -3.81 -14.52 24.52
CA ARG A 114 -2.40 -14.17 24.33
C ARG A 114 -2.19 -13.29 23.10
N TYR A 115 -2.78 -13.67 21.96
CA TYR A 115 -2.61 -12.95 20.70
C TYR A 115 -3.51 -11.72 20.62
N VAL A 116 -4.80 -11.90 20.90
CA VAL A 116 -5.78 -10.80 20.84
C VAL A 116 -5.47 -9.74 21.90
N GLY A 117 -5.07 -10.15 23.11
CA GLY A 117 -4.69 -9.22 24.18
C GLY A 117 -3.45 -8.40 23.83
N LEU A 118 -2.45 -9.02 23.19
CA LEU A 118 -1.25 -8.33 22.73
C LEU A 118 -1.56 -7.33 21.59
N ALA A 119 -2.36 -7.74 20.61
CA ALA A 119 -2.79 -6.87 19.52
C ALA A 119 -3.66 -5.70 20.04
N ALA A 120 -4.58 -5.97 20.95
CA ALA A 120 -5.41 -4.96 21.60
C ALA A 120 -4.58 -3.99 22.43
N LEU A 121 -3.58 -4.47 23.17
CA LEU A 121 -2.64 -3.62 23.91
C LEU A 121 -1.94 -2.63 22.97
N VAL A 122 -1.37 -3.12 21.86
CA VAL A 122 -0.72 -2.27 20.86
C VAL A 122 -1.69 -1.24 20.31
N LEU A 123 -2.88 -1.66 19.88
CA LEU A 123 -3.90 -0.75 19.35
C LEU A 123 -4.31 0.32 20.36
N ILE A 124 -4.62 -0.06 21.61
CA ILE A 124 -5.03 0.85 22.68
C ILE A 124 -3.91 1.86 22.97
N LEU A 125 -2.65 1.40 23.05
CA LEU A 125 -1.51 2.30 23.26
C LEU A 125 -1.41 3.32 22.13
N ILE A 126 -1.52 2.88 20.88
CA ILE A 126 -1.46 3.79 19.72
C ILE A 126 -2.58 4.85 19.82
N LEU A 127 -3.79 4.45 20.19
CA LEU A 127 -4.93 5.38 20.37
C LEU A 127 -4.70 6.36 21.52
N ILE A 128 -4.19 5.90 22.67
CA ILE A 128 -3.88 6.76 23.83
C ILE A 128 -2.82 7.80 23.45
N PHE A 129 -1.73 7.39 22.79
CA PHE A 129 -0.70 8.32 22.35
C PHE A 129 -1.20 9.27 21.26
N ASN A 130 -2.09 8.81 20.37
CA ASN A 130 -2.69 9.67 19.35
C ASN A 130 -3.65 10.72 19.94
N ARG A 131 -4.28 10.43 21.08
CA ARG A 131 -5.09 11.40 21.84
C ARG A 131 -4.25 12.46 22.59
N SER A 132 -2.96 12.23 22.79
CA SER A 132 -2.11 13.15 23.56
C SER A 132 -2.07 14.57 22.98
N SER A 133 -2.04 15.59 23.82
CA SER A 133 -1.88 16.99 23.38
C SER A 133 -0.49 17.24 22.78
N ASN A 134 0.51 16.42 23.13
CA ASN A 134 1.86 16.55 22.62
C ASN A 134 1.97 16.04 21.17
N ARG A 135 2.35 16.93 20.25
CA ARG A 135 2.55 16.62 18.83
C ARG A 135 3.50 15.44 18.61
N TYR A 136 4.62 15.38 19.34
CA TYR A 136 5.62 14.33 19.14
C TYR A 136 5.09 12.94 19.53
N LEU A 137 4.34 12.85 20.63
CA LEU A 137 3.71 11.59 21.05
C LEU A 137 2.67 11.11 20.05
N ARG A 138 1.88 12.02 19.46
CA ARG A 138 0.91 11.67 18.42
C ARG A 138 1.56 11.13 17.15
N MET A 139 2.68 11.73 16.74
CA MET A 139 3.39 11.33 15.53
C MET A 139 4.16 10.01 15.71
N SER A 140 4.67 9.76 16.91
CA SER A 140 5.42 8.53 17.24
C SER A 140 4.53 7.41 17.80
N SER A 141 3.20 7.58 17.83
CA SER A 141 2.29 6.65 18.50
C SER A 141 2.40 5.22 17.99
N ILE A 142 2.50 5.03 16.67
CA ILE A 142 2.67 3.71 16.04
C ILE A 142 4.00 3.09 16.45
N VAL A 143 5.09 3.86 16.41
CA VAL A 143 6.43 3.38 16.77
C VAL A 143 6.49 2.98 18.26
N ILE A 144 5.92 3.79 19.14
CA ILE A 144 5.87 3.51 20.59
C ILE A 144 4.98 2.29 20.86
N GLY A 145 3.83 2.18 20.20
CA GLY A 145 2.93 1.04 20.31
C GLY A 145 3.60 -0.27 19.89
N LEU A 146 4.27 -0.27 18.73
CA LEU A 146 5.05 -1.41 18.25
C LEU A 146 6.19 -1.76 19.19
N ALA A 147 6.98 -0.78 19.64
CA ALA A 147 8.09 -1.02 20.57
C ALA A 147 7.61 -1.61 21.89
N THR A 148 6.53 -1.08 22.45
CA THR A 148 5.94 -1.59 23.70
C THR A 148 5.38 -3.00 23.51
N GLY A 149 4.66 -3.24 22.41
CA GLY A 149 4.15 -4.58 22.07
C GLY A 149 5.27 -5.60 21.88
N TYR A 150 6.38 -5.19 21.26
CA TYR A 150 7.56 -6.04 21.08
C TYR A 150 8.22 -6.41 22.41
N VAL A 151 8.36 -5.45 23.33
CA VAL A 151 8.87 -5.71 24.69
C VAL A 151 7.95 -6.66 25.45
N VAL A 152 6.64 -6.45 25.41
CA VAL A 152 5.68 -7.34 26.08
C VAL A 152 5.72 -8.74 25.47
N ALA A 153 5.80 -8.86 24.14
CA ALA A 153 5.90 -10.14 23.47
C ALA A 153 7.20 -10.90 23.81
N TRP A 154 8.30 -10.16 23.99
CA TRP A 154 9.55 -10.73 24.49
C TRP A 154 9.41 -11.26 25.92
N LEU A 155 8.80 -10.48 26.82
CA LEU A 155 8.52 -10.94 28.20
C LEU A 155 7.59 -12.15 28.24
N MET A 156 6.71 -12.29 27.25
CA MET A 156 5.83 -13.45 27.07
C MET A 156 6.54 -14.66 26.41
N GLY A 157 7.85 -14.56 26.13
CA GLY A 157 8.62 -15.64 25.49
C GLY A 157 8.22 -15.93 24.05
N MET A 158 7.61 -14.98 23.34
CA MET A 158 7.24 -15.12 21.92
C MET A 158 8.39 -14.82 20.96
N ILE A 159 9.46 -14.20 21.47
CA ILE A 159 10.61 -13.75 20.69
C ILE A 159 11.85 -14.44 21.24
N ASP A 160 12.52 -15.20 20.38
CA ASP A 160 13.80 -15.82 20.70
C ASP A 160 14.96 -15.06 20.04
N PHE A 161 15.61 -14.18 20.81
CA PHE A 161 16.82 -13.48 20.37
C PHE A 161 18.05 -14.38 20.29
N GLY A 162 18.03 -15.55 20.93
CA GLY A 162 19.13 -16.53 20.87
C GLY A 162 19.29 -17.18 19.50
N SER A 163 18.22 -17.18 18.70
CA SER A 163 18.22 -17.63 17.30
C SER A 163 19.05 -16.72 16.37
N VAL A 164 19.41 -15.51 16.80
CA VAL A 164 20.21 -14.55 16.02
C VAL A 164 21.69 -14.83 16.22
N GLN A 165 22.22 -15.81 15.49
CA GLN A 165 23.62 -16.27 15.62
C GLN A 165 24.66 -15.27 15.09
N SER A 166 24.28 -14.38 14.17
CA SER A 166 25.12 -13.23 13.77
C SER A 166 24.25 -12.12 13.18
N PHE A 167 24.54 -10.87 13.52
CA PHE A 167 23.85 -9.72 12.94
C PHE A 167 24.26 -9.41 11.49
N GLY A 168 25.21 -10.20 10.93
CA GLY A 168 25.81 -9.96 9.63
C GLY A 168 26.59 -8.63 9.56
N GLY A 169 27.44 -8.50 8.55
CA GLY A 169 28.05 -7.22 8.19
C GLY A 169 27.08 -6.34 7.39
N VAL A 170 27.61 -5.59 6.43
CA VAL A 170 26.79 -4.83 5.47
C VAL A 170 26.23 -5.76 4.39
N THR A 171 24.91 -5.74 4.17
CA THR A 171 24.27 -6.45 3.06
C THR A 171 23.96 -5.50 1.93
N VAL A 172 24.55 -5.75 0.77
CA VAL A 172 24.26 -5.03 -0.46
C VAL A 172 23.21 -5.84 -1.24
N PRO A 173 22.14 -5.20 -1.76
CA PRO A 173 21.14 -5.91 -2.54
C PRO A 173 21.78 -6.39 -3.85
N HIS A 174 21.68 -7.68 -4.11
CA HIS A 174 22.10 -8.26 -5.38
C HIS A 174 20.93 -8.23 -6.36
N PRO A 175 21.02 -7.47 -7.46
CA PRO A 175 19.97 -7.46 -8.46
C PRO A 175 19.72 -8.87 -8.99
N PHE A 176 18.46 -9.21 -9.22
CA PHE A 176 18.02 -10.49 -9.80
C PHE A 176 18.42 -11.75 -9.02
N ARG A 177 18.62 -11.64 -7.70
CA ARG A 177 19.04 -12.76 -6.84
C ARG A 177 18.18 -14.02 -6.99
N PHE A 178 16.87 -13.87 -7.17
CA PHE A 178 15.93 -14.99 -7.27
C PHE A 178 15.65 -15.44 -8.71
N GLY A 179 16.32 -14.87 -9.71
CA GLY A 179 16.04 -15.11 -11.12
C GLY A 179 14.86 -14.29 -11.66
N LEU A 180 14.55 -14.50 -12.94
CA LEU A 180 13.46 -13.85 -13.66
C LEU A 180 12.63 -14.91 -14.37
N ASP A 181 11.35 -14.99 -14.01
CA ASP A 181 10.36 -15.75 -14.76
C ASP A 181 9.14 -14.86 -15.03
N ILE A 182 8.54 -15.01 -16.21
CA ILE A 182 7.45 -14.16 -16.68
C ILE A 182 6.37 -15.07 -17.25
N SER A 183 5.20 -15.06 -16.61
CA SER A 183 4.01 -15.68 -17.17
C SER A 183 3.02 -14.61 -17.63
N LEU A 184 2.45 -14.82 -18.81
CA LEU A 184 1.47 -13.88 -19.35
C LEU A 184 0.26 -13.75 -18.42
N SER A 185 -0.16 -14.83 -17.77
CA SER A 185 -1.28 -14.82 -16.81
C SER A 185 -0.98 -13.96 -15.59
N ALA A 186 0.20 -14.09 -14.98
CA ALA A 186 0.59 -13.26 -13.83
C ALA A 186 0.79 -11.80 -14.24
N VAL A 187 1.39 -11.54 -15.41
CA VAL A 187 1.54 -10.18 -15.93
C VAL A 187 0.19 -9.51 -16.15
N LEU A 188 -0.80 -10.21 -16.72
CA LEU A 188 -2.14 -9.65 -16.91
C LEU A 188 -2.85 -9.34 -15.59
N ALA A 189 -2.73 -10.23 -14.60
CA ALA A 189 -3.31 -10.01 -13.28
C ALA A 189 -2.66 -8.81 -12.57
N LEU A 190 -1.33 -8.76 -12.54
CA LEU A 190 -0.58 -7.66 -11.92
C LEU A 190 -0.75 -6.34 -12.70
N ALA A 191 -0.89 -6.40 -14.02
CA ALA A 191 -1.14 -5.22 -14.86
C ALA A 191 -2.42 -4.49 -14.45
N LEU A 192 -3.48 -5.22 -14.13
CA LEU A 192 -4.73 -4.63 -13.63
C LEU A 192 -4.54 -3.93 -12.29
N ILE A 193 -3.73 -4.50 -11.39
CA ILE A 193 -3.36 -3.84 -10.14
C ILE A 193 -2.51 -2.59 -10.40
N PHE A 194 -1.63 -2.61 -11.40
CA PHE A 194 -0.88 -1.43 -11.84
C PHE A 194 -1.79 -0.32 -12.41
N VAL A 195 -2.94 -0.65 -13.01
CA VAL A 195 -3.96 0.35 -13.37
C VAL A 195 -4.56 1.00 -12.11
N ILE A 196 -4.87 0.18 -11.10
CA ILE A 196 -5.51 0.62 -9.86
C ILE A 196 -4.56 1.47 -9.03
N THR A 197 -3.29 1.06 -8.95
CA THR A 197 -2.26 1.82 -8.25
C THR A 197 -1.95 3.14 -8.95
N ALA A 198 -2.03 3.21 -10.28
CA ALA A 198 -1.97 4.50 -10.97
C ALA A 198 -3.11 5.46 -10.55
N ILE A 199 -4.30 4.93 -10.28
CA ILE A 199 -5.47 5.69 -9.80
C ILE A 199 -5.29 6.11 -8.33
N GLU A 200 -4.75 5.21 -7.50
CA GLU A 200 -4.37 5.48 -6.11
C GLU A 200 -3.31 6.59 -6.04
N ALA A 201 -2.21 6.43 -6.77
CA ALA A 201 -1.12 7.39 -6.86
C ALA A 201 -1.61 8.76 -7.35
N TYR A 202 -2.51 8.80 -8.35
CA TYR A 202 -3.13 10.06 -8.76
C TYR A 202 -3.89 10.75 -7.62
N GLY A 203 -4.68 9.99 -6.86
CA GLY A 203 -5.42 10.50 -5.71
C GLY A 203 -4.51 11.02 -4.60
N ASP A 204 -3.47 10.25 -4.26
CA ASP A 204 -2.52 10.61 -3.23
C ASP A 204 -1.67 11.82 -3.60
N ILE A 205 -1.25 11.93 -4.86
CA ILE A 205 -0.56 13.12 -5.37
C ILE A 205 -1.49 14.33 -5.35
N THR A 206 -2.76 14.16 -5.70
CA THR A 206 -3.76 15.24 -5.63
C THR A 206 -3.95 15.73 -4.19
N ALA A 207 -4.14 14.81 -3.24
CA ALA A 207 -4.28 15.12 -1.84
C ALA A 207 -3.00 15.79 -1.28
N ASN A 208 -1.83 15.30 -1.66
CA ASN A 208 -0.55 15.89 -1.26
C ASN A 208 -0.41 17.32 -1.78
N SER A 209 -0.72 17.54 -3.06
CA SER A 209 -0.67 18.87 -3.68
C SER A 209 -1.63 19.83 -2.97
N MET A 210 -2.86 19.40 -2.69
CA MET A 210 -3.87 20.19 -1.97
C MET A 210 -3.41 20.59 -0.57
N ILE A 211 -2.91 19.63 0.22
CA ILE A 211 -2.46 19.88 1.61
C ILE A 211 -1.19 20.74 1.63
N SER A 212 -0.36 20.66 0.58
CA SER A 212 0.87 21.44 0.44
C SER A 212 0.63 22.86 -0.13
N GLY A 213 -0.61 23.23 -0.46
CA GLY A 213 -0.93 24.53 -1.06
C GLY A 213 -0.50 24.66 -2.53
N GLU A 214 -0.30 23.55 -3.22
CA GLU A 214 0.16 23.47 -4.61
C GLU A 214 -1.02 23.25 -5.58
N PRO A 215 -0.96 23.72 -6.83
CA PRO A 215 -2.06 23.59 -7.78
C PRO A 215 -2.49 22.15 -7.99
N VAL A 216 -3.81 21.89 -7.88
CA VAL A 216 -4.45 20.59 -8.16
C VAL A 216 -5.02 20.49 -9.57
N GLU A 217 -4.91 21.57 -10.35
CA GLU A 217 -5.36 21.66 -11.73
C GLU A 217 -4.31 22.37 -12.61
N GLY A 218 -4.53 22.30 -13.93
CA GLY A 218 -3.65 22.93 -14.92
C GLY A 218 -2.42 22.11 -15.30
N GLU A 219 -1.60 22.65 -16.19
CA GLU A 219 -0.46 21.91 -16.78
C GLU A 219 0.61 21.53 -15.76
N VAL A 220 0.84 22.39 -14.75
CA VAL A 220 1.82 22.14 -13.70
C VAL A 220 1.45 20.89 -12.92
N PHE A 221 0.18 20.80 -12.47
CA PHE A 221 -0.34 19.64 -11.78
C PHE A 221 -0.27 18.39 -12.65
N ILE A 222 -0.74 18.46 -13.90
CA ILE A 222 -0.73 17.31 -14.82
C ILE A 222 0.70 16.79 -15.03
N ARG A 223 1.68 17.67 -15.19
CA ARG A 223 3.08 17.28 -15.36
C ARG A 223 3.66 16.68 -14.07
N ARG A 224 3.15 17.03 -12.88
CA ARG A 224 3.54 16.44 -11.59
C ARG A 224 2.86 15.09 -11.37
N ALA A 225 1.55 14.99 -11.58
CA ALA A 225 0.78 13.77 -11.46
C ALA A 225 1.26 12.71 -12.46
N SER A 226 1.45 13.08 -13.73
CA SER A 226 2.03 12.20 -14.76
C SER A 226 3.43 11.73 -14.34
N GLY A 227 4.30 12.65 -13.92
CA GLY A 227 5.65 12.26 -13.49
C GLY A 227 5.68 11.38 -12.25
N GLY A 228 4.77 11.60 -11.31
CA GLY A 228 4.62 10.78 -10.12
C GLY A 228 4.14 9.36 -10.41
N ILE A 229 3.14 9.20 -11.28
CA ILE A 229 2.66 7.87 -11.72
C ILE A 229 3.76 7.16 -12.51
N PHE A 230 4.50 7.88 -13.37
CA PHE A 230 5.62 7.28 -14.11
C PHE A 230 6.67 6.73 -13.14
N ALA A 231 7.00 7.52 -12.13
CA ALA A 231 7.96 7.15 -11.12
C ALA A 231 7.45 6.01 -10.21
N ASP A 232 6.15 5.87 -9.97
CA ASP A 232 5.57 4.72 -9.28
C ASP A 232 5.88 3.41 -10.02
N GLY A 233 5.54 3.34 -11.31
CA GLY A 233 5.84 2.18 -12.15
C GLY A 233 7.35 1.94 -12.31
N PHE A 234 8.12 3.01 -12.56
CA PHE A 234 9.57 2.90 -12.69
C PHE A 234 10.24 2.40 -11.41
N ASN A 235 9.82 2.91 -10.25
CA ASN A 235 10.37 2.48 -8.96
C ASN A 235 9.89 1.07 -8.57
N SER A 236 8.70 0.66 -9.00
CA SER A 236 8.24 -0.73 -8.90
C SER A 236 9.08 -1.68 -9.74
N MET A 237 9.46 -1.28 -10.97
CA MET A 237 10.39 -2.04 -11.80
C MET A 237 11.77 -2.17 -11.15
N ILE A 238 12.35 -1.07 -10.64
CA ILE A 238 13.61 -1.10 -9.89
C ILE A 238 13.50 -1.98 -8.64
N SER A 239 12.37 -1.92 -7.94
CA SER A 239 12.13 -2.75 -6.76
C SER A 239 12.16 -4.22 -7.12
N GLY A 240 11.51 -4.62 -8.21
CA GLY A 240 11.59 -5.99 -8.72
C GLY A 240 13.02 -6.41 -9.05
N MET A 241 13.83 -5.54 -9.65
CA MET A 241 15.26 -5.80 -9.91
C MET A 241 16.03 -6.05 -8.60
N LEU A 242 15.74 -5.28 -7.55
CA LEU A 242 16.33 -5.43 -6.21
C LEU A 242 15.65 -6.53 -5.36
N CYS A 243 14.80 -7.35 -5.97
CA CYS A 243 14.04 -8.41 -5.30
C CYS A 243 13.18 -7.89 -4.13
N ALA A 244 12.56 -6.73 -4.34
CA ALA A 244 11.57 -6.10 -3.48
C ALA A 244 10.23 -5.99 -4.20
N PHE A 245 9.16 -5.93 -3.42
CA PHE A 245 7.80 -5.83 -3.94
C PHE A 245 7.50 -4.44 -4.55
N PRO A 246 6.48 -4.32 -5.41
CA PRO A 246 6.09 -3.06 -6.03
C PRO A 246 5.83 -1.95 -5.00
N ASN A 247 6.24 -0.74 -5.35
CA ASN A 247 6.04 0.44 -4.50
C ASN A 247 4.90 1.30 -5.04
N SER A 248 4.20 1.96 -4.12
CA SER A 248 3.31 3.07 -4.46
C SER A 248 3.48 4.25 -3.49
N VAL A 249 2.84 5.36 -3.78
CA VAL A 249 2.81 6.55 -2.92
C VAL A 249 2.05 6.22 -1.63
N PHE A 250 2.58 6.61 -0.47
CA PHE A 250 1.90 6.37 0.81
C PHE A 250 0.93 7.49 1.17
N ALA A 251 -0.37 7.20 1.13
CA ALA A 251 -1.45 8.06 1.61
C ALA A 251 -1.25 8.56 3.05
N GLN A 252 -0.63 7.77 3.93
CA GLN A 252 -0.41 8.11 5.34
C GLN A 252 0.47 9.36 5.50
N ASN A 253 1.40 9.58 4.56
CA ASN A 253 2.26 10.76 4.58
C ASN A 253 1.44 12.06 4.45
N ASN A 254 0.32 12.05 3.73
CA ASN A 254 -0.58 13.20 3.63
C ASN A 254 -1.16 13.57 5.01
N GLY A 255 -1.51 12.58 5.83
CA GLY A 255 -1.93 12.80 7.22
C GLY A 255 -0.82 13.42 8.08
N MET A 256 0.43 13.00 7.87
CA MET A 256 1.57 13.55 8.61
C MET A 256 1.90 14.98 8.20
N ILE A 257 1.81 15.33 6.91
CA ILE A 257 1.97 16.70 6.44
C ILE A 257 0.87 17.59 7.05
N GLN A 258 -0.37 17.12 7.09
CA GLN A 258 -1.49 17.86 7.67
C GLN A 258 -1.29 18.14 9.17
N LEU A 259 -0.68 17.21 9.92
CA LEU A 259 -0.41 17.38 11.36
C LEU A 259 0.82 18.25 11.66
N THR A 260 1.86 18.17 10.82
CA THR A 260 3.12 18.90 11.03
C THR A 260 3.11 20.29 10.43
N GLY A 261 2.38 20.49 9.34
CA GLY A 261 2.48 21.66 8.46
C GLY A 261 3.74 21.65 7.59
N VAL A 262 4.49 20.54 7.51
CA VAL A 262 5.78 20.48 6.80
C VAL A 262 5.65 19.63 5.55
N ALA A 263 5.56 20.30 4.38
CA ALA A 263 5.50 19.66 3.06
C ALA A 263 6.84 19.69 2.29
N SER A 264 7.95 19.98 2.98
CA SER A 264 9.26 20.18 2.33
C SER A 264 9.81 18.89 1.72
N ARG A 265 10.08 18.89 0.41
CA ARG A 265 10.71 17.77 -0.31
C ARG A 265 12.08 17.35 0.24
N TYR A 266 12.79 18.25 0.93
CA TYR A 266 14.08 17.94 1.56
C TYR A 266 13.94 16.90 2.66
N VAL A 267 12.82 16.89 3.38
CA VAL A 267 12.49 15.84 4.36
C VAL A 267 12.47 14.47 3.68
N GLY A 268 11.95 14.40 2.46
CA GLY A 268 11.97 13.19 1.64
C GLY A 268 13.37 12.69 1.31
N TYR A 269 14.35 13.58 1.11
CA TYR A 269 15.74 13.19 0.88
C TYR A 269 16.41 12.60 2.13
N TYR A 270 16.13 13.18 3.30
CA TYR A 270 16.61 12.62 4.57
C TYR A 270 15.99 11.25 4.85
N ILE A 271 14.68 11.10 4.61
CA ILE A 271 13.99 9.81 4.74
C ILE A 271 14.58 8.78 3.77
N ALA A 272 14.78 9.14 2.51
CA ALA A 272 15.38 8.26 1.52
C ALA A 272 16.78 7.79 1.92
N GLY A 273 17.64 8.71 2.36
CA GLY A 273 18.98 8.38 2.85
C GLY A 273 18.93 7.47 4.07
N MET A 274 18.06 7.75 5.02
CA MET A 274 17.87 6.92 6.22
C MET A 274 17.40 5.50 5.86
N LEU A 275 16.42 5.35 4.95
CA LEU A 275 15.93 4.04 4.51
C LEU A 275 17.01 3.22 3.79
N ILE A 276 17.83 3.87 2.96
CA ILE A 276 18.97 3.21 2.30
C ILE A 276 19.98 2.74 3.34
N VAL A 277 20.38 3.61 4.27
CA VAL A 277 21.35 3.28 5.32
C VAL A 277 20.82 2.15 6.21
N LEU A 278 19.59 2.22 6.69
CA LEU A 278 18.98 1.17 7.51
C LEU A 278 18.86 -0.15 6.75
N GLY A 279 18.57 -0.10 5.45
CA GLY A 279 18.44 -1.29 4.62
C GLY A 279 19.77 -2.01 4.35
N LEU A 280 20.91 -1.36 4.55
CA LEU A 280 22.24 -1.97 4.44
C LEU A 280 22.59 -2.84 5.65
N PHE A 281 21.92 -2.66 6.78
CA PHE A 281 22.18 -3.39 8.02
C PHE A 281 21.16 -4.53 8.21
N PRO A 282 21.57 -5.81 8.10
CA PRO A 282 20.68 -6.97 8.27
C PRO A 282 20.02 -7.02 9.63
N ALA A 283 20.69 -6.48 10.65
CA ALA A 283 20.16 -6.33 12.00
C ALA A 283 18.76 -5.70 12.02
N VAL A 284 18.52 -4.68 11.19
CA VAL A 284 17.22 -4.02 11.09
C VAL A 284 16.17 -5.01 10.57
N GLY A 285 16.48 -5.73 9.50
CA GLY A 285 15.58 -6.75 8.93
C GLY A 285 15.27 -7.89 9.90
N LEU A 286 16.27 -8.34 10.66
CA LEU A 286 16.13 -9.41 11.65
C LEU A 286 15.20 -9.01 12.81
N VAL A 287 15.33 -7.78 13.32
CA VAL A 287 14.44 -7.27 14.37
C VAL A 287 12.99 -7.27 13.90
N PHE A 288 12.74 -6.83 12.67
CA PHE A 288 11.39 -6.83 12.09
C PHE A 288 10.87 -8.24 11.76
N SER A 289 11.72 -9.17 11.33
CA SER A 289 11.28 -10.55 11.04
C SER A 289 10.93 -11.34 12.30
N LEU A 290 11.55 -10.99 13.44
CA LEU A 290 11.23 -11.56 14.74
C LEU A 290 9.97 -10.96 15.38
N MET A 291 9.39 -9.92 14.78
CA MET A 291 8.19 -9.27 15.30
C MET A 291 6.99 -10.22 15.20
N PRO A 292 6.35 -10.55 16.34
CA PRO A 292 5.19 -11.42 16.30
C PRO A 292 4.03 -10.79 15.53
N GLU A 293 3.31 -11.60 14.76
CA GLU A 293 2.17 -11.14 13.95
C GLU A 293 1.11 -10.35 14.75
N PRO A 294 0.76 -10.69 16.01
CA PRO A 294 -0.21 -9.89 16.77
C PRO A 294 0.24 -8.46 17.05
N VAL A 295 1.54 -8.23 17.26
CA VAL A 295 2.10 -6.88 17.47
C VAL A 295 1.95 -6.06 16.18
N LEU A 296 2.34 -6.66 15.06
CA LEU A 296 2.19 -6.04 13.75
C LEU A 296 0.71 -5.81 13.42
N GLY A 297 -0.16 -6.78 13.72
CA GLY A 297 -1.61 -6.75 13.53
C GLY A 297 -2.27 -5.56 14.22
N GLY A 298 -1.95 -5.32 15.50
CA GLY A 298 -2.50 -4.18 16.24
C GLY A 298 -2.18 -2.83 15.59
N ALA A 299 -0.98 -2.67 15.03
CA ALA A 299 -0.60 -1.45 14.31
C ALA A 299 -1.18 -1.39 12.89
N THR A 300 -1.12 -2.49 12.13
CA THR A 300 -1.61 -2.54 10.74
C THR A 300 -3.12 -2.40 10.66
N LEU A 301 -3.87 -2.92 11.63
CA LEU A 301 -5.32 -2.75 11.70
C LEU A 301 -5.73 -1.28 11.75
N LEU A 302 -5.03 -0.47 12.56
CA LEU A 302 -5.23 0.98 12.56
C LEU A 302 -4.81 1.60 11.23
N MET A 303 -3.66 1.22 10.67
CA MET A 303 -3.18 1.77 9.39
C MET A 303 -4.19 1.51 8.26
N PHE A 304 -4.71 0.29 8.13
CA PHE A 304 -5.73 -0.05 7.11
C PHE A 304 -7.04 0.73 7.34
N GLY A 305 -7.47 0.89 8.59
CA GLY A 305 -8.61 1.75 8.93
C GLY A 305 -8.40 3.21 8.54
N THR A 306 -7.20 3.75 8.77
CA THR A 306 -6.87 5.13 8.37
C THR A 306 -6.77 5.30 6.85
N VAL A 307 -6.33 4.27 6.11
CA VAL A 307 -6.36 4.27 4.64
C VAL A 307 -7.81 4.29 4.14
N ALA A 308 -8.69 3.45 4.71
CA ALA A 308 -10.11 3.49 4.38
C ALA A 308 -10.73 4.87 4.66
N ALA A 309 -10.42 5.47 5.81
CA ALA A 309 -10.88 6.81 6.16
C ALA A 309 -10.33 7.90 5.21
N ALA A 310 -9.09 7.77 4.73
CA ALA A 310 -8.52 8.67 3.73
C ALA A 310 -9.28 8.59 2.40
N GLY A 311 -9.62 7.37 1.95
CA GLY A 311 -10.48 7.17 0.78
C GLY A 311 -11.84 7.84 0.93
N ILE A 312 -12.50 7.67 2.08
CA ILE A 312 -13.77 8.33 2.39
C ILE A 312 -13.63 9.86 2.37
N ARG A 313 -12.53 10.41 2.88
CA ARG A 313 -12.27 11.86 2.81
C ARG A 313 -12.12 12.36 1.37
N ILE A 314 -11.48 11.59 0.49
CA ILE A 314 -11.35 11.94 -0.94
C ILE A 314 -12.74 11.94 -1.59
N ILE A 315 -13.58 10.94 -1.30
CA ILE A 315 -14.96 10.88 -1.78
C ILE A 315 -15.77 12.09 -1.28
N ALA A 316 -15.67 12.40 0.02
CA ALA A 316 -16.42 13.48 0.66
C ALA A 316 -15.99 14.88 0.22
N ALA A 317 -14.82 15.03 -0.40
CA ALA A 317 -14.34 16.29 -0.97
C ALA A 317 -14.98 16.63 -2.33
N GLN A 318 -15.83 15.76 -2.88
CA GLN A 318 -16.56 15.98 -4.13
C GLN A 318 -18.04 16.23 -3.87
N GLU A 319 -18.71 16.89 -4.81
CA GLU A 319 -20.17 17.06 -4.74
C GLU A 319 -20.87 15.69 -4.86
N MET A 320 -21.66 15.35 -3.83
CA MET A 320 -22.34 14.07 -3.75
C MET A 320 -23.68 14.11 -4.48
N ASN A 321 -23.67 13.78 -5.77
CA ASN A 321 -24.89 13.67 -6.57
C ASN A 321 -25.41 12.24 -6.70
N ARG A 322 -26.61 12.08 -7.29
CA ARG A 322 -27.24 10.76 -7.51
C ARG A 322 -26.34 9.80 -8.25
N LYS A 323 -25.59 10.29 -9.24
CA LYS A 323 -24.62 9.48 -9.99
C LYS A 323 -23.50 8.99 -9.08
N ALA A 324 -22.87 9.88 -8.33
CA ALA A 324 -21.76 9.55 -7.43
C ALA A 324 -22.18 8.49 -6.40
N THR A 325 -23.35 8.68 -5.77
CA THR A 325 -23.90 7.70 -4.81
C THR A 325 -24.08 6.32 -5.42
N LEU A 326 -24.62 6.23 -6.65
CA LEU A 326 -24.80 4.95 -7.33
C LEU A 326 -23.47 4.29 -7.70
N VAL A 327 -22.50 5.06 -8.18
CA VAL A 327 -21.15 4.54 -8.49
C VAL A 327 -20.50 3.97 -7.24
N ILE A 328 -20.58 4.67 -6.10
CA ILE A 328 -20.07 4.20 -4.81
C ILE A 328 -20.77 2.90 -4.40
N ALA A 329 -22.11 2.88 -4.43
CA ALA A 329 -22.91 1.74 -3.97
C ALA A 329 -22.62 0.45 -4.76
N VAL A 330 -22.54 0.53 -6.09
CA VAL A 330 -22.26 -0.63 -6.93
C VAL A 330 -20.81 -1.10 -6.76
N SER A 331 -19.85 -0.17 -6.67
CA SER A 331 -18.44 -0.50 -6.53
C SER A 331 -18.11 -1.16 -5.19
N PHE A 332 -18.64 -0.65 -4.09
CA PHE A 332 -18.48 -1.26 -2.78
C PHE A 332 -19.20 -2.60 -2.67
N SER A 333 -20.43 -2.69 -3.20
CA SER A 333 -21.16 -3.96 -3.23
C SER A 333 -20.39 -5.05 -3.96
N LEU A 334 -19.92 -4.80 -5.19
CA LEU A 334 -19.19 -5.82 -5.95
C LEU A 334 -17.80 -6.11 -5.40
N GLY A 335 -17.05 -5.08 -4.98
CA GLY A 335 -15.72 -5.24 -4.39
C GLY A 335 -15.73 -6.03 -3.08
N LEU A 336 -16.60 -5.66 -2.14
CA LEU A 336 -16.67 -6.35 -0.85
C LEU A 336 -17.30 -7.74 -0.96
N SER A 337 -18.20 -7.97 -1.92
CA SER A 337 -18.81 -9.30 -2.10
C SER A 337 -17.78 -10.37 -2.42
N VAL A 338 -16.86 -10.10 -3.36
CA VAL A 338 -15.81 -11.07 -3.73
C VAL A 338 -14.73 -11.22 -2.65
N GLU A 339 -14.52 -10.18 -1.83
CA GLU A 339 -13.56 -10.23 -0.73
C GLU A 339 -14.08 -11.07 0.45
N LEU A 340 -15.37 -10.94 0.75
CA LEU A 340 -16.03 -11.63 1.85
C LEU A 340 -16.41 -13.07 1.48
N VAL A 341 -16.86 -13.29 0.24
CA VAL A 341 -17.31 -14.60 -0.27
C VAL A 341 -16.65 -14.87 -1.64
N PRO A 342 -15.34 -15.19 -1.67
CA PRO A 342 -14.61 -15.45 -2.92
C PRO A 342 -15.13 -16.68 -3.68
N GLU A 343 -15.85 -17.58 -3.00
CA GLU A 343 -16.42 -18.82 -3.57
C GLU A 343 -17.45 -18.55 -4.67
N ILE A 344 -18.01 -17.34 -4.74
CA ILE A 344 -18.94 -16.95 -5.80
C ILE A 344 -18.32 -17.03 -7.21
N LEU A 345 -17.00 -17.01 -7.31
CA LEU A 345 -16.25 -17.09 -8.57
C LEU A 345 -15.86 -18.53 -8.96
N CYS A 346 -16.41 -19.56 -8.29
CA CYS A 346 -16.02 -20.96 -8.48
C CYS A 346 -16.25 -21.51 -9.89
N GLN A 347 -17.22 -20.95 -10.64
CA GLN A 347 -17.53 -21.35 -12.02
C GLN A 347 -16.67 -20.63 -13.07
N LEU A 348 -15.90 -19.61 -12.67
CA LEU A 348 -15.03 -18.88 -13.61
C LEU A 348 -13.73 -19.66 -13.88
N PRO A 349 -13.15 -19.51 -15.09
CA PRO A 349 -11.80 -19.97 -15.38
C PRO A 349 -10.79 -19.44 -14.35
N GLU A 350 -9.78 -20.23 -14.03
CA GLU A 350 -8.80 -19.94 -12.97
C GLU A 350 -8.14 -18.56 -13.14
N THR A 351 -7.80 -18.17 -14.38
CA THR A 351 -7.25 -16.85 -14.69
C THR A 351 -8.19 -15.70 -14.29
N LEU A 352 -9.47 -15.80 -14.65
CA LEU A 352 -10.46 -14.75 -14.31
C LEU A 352 -10.77 -14.77 -12.82
N ARG A 353 -10.85 -15.97 -12.22
CA ARG A 353 -11.04 -16.13 -10.78
C ARG A 353 -9.95 -15.42 -9.99
N ASN A 354 -8.67 -15.63 -10.34
CA ASN A 354 -7.55 -14.99 -9.64
C ASN A 354 -7.54 -13.46 -9.78
N ILE A 355 -7.99 -12.95 -10.93
CA ILE A 355 -8.11 -11.50 -11.17
C ILE A 355 -9.25 -10.88 -10.35
N PHE A 356 -10.44 -11.48 -10.41
CA PHE A 356 -11.66 -10.95 -9.79
C PHE A 356 -11.82 -11.35 -8.32
N ALA A 357 -10.99 -12.26 -7.80
CA ALA A 357 -10.97 -12.62 -6.37
C ALA A 357 -10.49 -11.47 -5.48
N SER A 358 -9.79 -10.46 -6.04
CA SER A 358 -9.42 -9.26 -5.28
C SER A 358 -10.59 -8.27 -5.26
N GLY A 359 -11.07 -7.93 -4.06
CA GLY A 359 -12.09 -6.90 -3.88
C GLY A 359 -11.67 -5.54 -4.40
N ILE A 360 -10.37 -5.26 -4.35
CA ILE A 360 -9.74 -4.05 -4.89
C ILE A 360 -9.89 -4.02 -6.41
N THR A 361 -9.56 -5.10 -7.10
CA THR A 361 -9.68 -5.20 -8.57
C THR A 361 -11.12 -5.10 -9.03
N THR A 362 -11.99 -5.93 -8.46
CA THR A 362 -13.39 -6.01 -8.85
C THR A 362 -14.12 -4.70 -8.58
N GLY A 363 -13.94 -4.11 -7.40
CA GLY A 363 -14.57 -2.84 -7.06
C GLY A 363 -13.96 -1.65 -7.80
N GLY A 364 -12.64 -1.63 -8.02
CA GLY A 364 -11.96 -0.58 -8.78
C GLY A 364 -12.36 -0.55 -10.26
N LEU A 365 -12.40 -1.72 -10.92
CA LEU A 365 -12.91 -1.84 -12.30
C LEU A 365 -14.39 -1.46 -12.39
N THR A 366 -15.19 -1.89 -11.41
CA THR A 366 -16.60 -1.50 -11.32
C THR A 366 -16.73 0.02 -11.22
N ALA A 367 -15.92 0.69 -10.40
CA ALA A 367 -15.96 2.14 -10.25
C ALA A 367 -15.64 2.85 -11.57
N ILE A 368 -14.63 2.37 -12.31
CA ILE A 368 -14.26 2.88 -13.63
C ILE A 368 -15.43 2.74 -14.61
N VAL A 369 -15.99 1.53 -14.73
CA VAL A 369 -17.05 1.20 -15.68
C VAL A 369 -18.34 1.94 -15.33
N ALA A 370 -18.75 1.91 -14.06
CA ALA A 370 -19.94 2.59 -13.57
C ALA A 370 -19.84 4.10 -13.75
N ASN A 371 -18.70 4.71 -13.44
CA ASN A 371 -18.50 6.14 -13.63
C ASN A 371 -18.56 6.56 -15.12
N ALA A 372 -18.10 5.69 -16.02
CA ALA A 372 -18.15 5.93 -17.46
C ALA A 372 -19.56 5.73 -18.07
N LEU A 373 -20.27 4.67 -17.68
CA LEU A 373 -21.54 4.27 -18.27
C LEU A 373 -22.75 4.96 -17.63
N ILE A 374 -22.72 5.22 -16.32
CA ILE A 374 -23.84 5.87 -15.63
C ILE A 374 -23.87 7.34 -16.04
N ARG A 375 -24.89 7.69 -16.84
CA ARG A 375 -25.22 9.06 -17.22
C ARG A 375 -26.60 9.37 -16.66
N ILE A 376 -26.63 10.18 -15.61
CA ILE A 376 -27.86 10.72 -15.04
C ILE A 376 -27.88 12.19 -15.46
N LYS A 377 -28.95 12.61 -16.16
CA LYS A 377 -29.23 14.02 -16.32
C LYS A 377 -29.76 14.51 -14.97
N GLU A 378 -29.06 15.47 -14.38
CA GLU A 378 -29.57 16.21 -13.22
C GLU A 378 -30.72 17.12 -13.63
#